data_AF-A0A5A7UWH0-F1
#
_entry.id   AF-A0A5A7UWH0-F1
#
_cell.length_a   1.000
_cell.length_b   1.000
_cell.length_c   1.000
_cell.angle_alpha   90.00
_cell.angle_beta   90.00
_cell.angle_gamma   90.00
#
_symmetry.space_group_name_H-M   'P 1'
#
loop_
_entity.id
_entity.type
_entity.pdbx_description
1 polymer ?
#
loop_
_entity_poly.entity_id
_entity_poly.type
_entity_poly.pdbx_seq_one_letter_code
_entity_poly.pdbx_strand_id
1 'polypeptide(L)'
;MFNFQWHVLIVVATLACFSFCIGDNISYDSNAIIINGERRLIFSGSIHYPRSTDAMWPDLIQKAKDGGLDAIETYIFWDRHEPRRRKYDFSGHLNFIKFFQLVQDAGLYVVMRIGPYVCAEWNYGGFPLWLHNMPEIQLRTDNQVYKNEMQTFTTKIVNMCKQANLFASQGGPIILAQIENEYGNVMTPYGNAGKTYINWCAQMAESLNIGVPWIMCQ
;
A
#
# COMPACT_ATOMS: atom_id res chain seq x y z
N MET A 1 11.80 48.68 -57.76
CA MET A 1 11.93 47.21 -57.72
C MET A 1 12.33 46.82 -56.31
N PHE A 2 11.49 46.02 -55.67
CA PHE A 2 11.56 45.54 -54.29
C PHE A 2 12.66 44.49 -54.11
N ASN A 3 13.43 44.53 -53.02
CA ASN A 3 13.25 43.60 -51.88
C ASN A 3 14.40 43.70 -50.87
N PHE A 4 14.03 44.10 -49.66
CA PHE A 4 14.75 43.97 -48.41
C PHE A 4 14.12 42.74 -47.73
N GLN A 5 14.89 41.74 -47.26
CA GLN A 5 14.47 40.93 -46.11
C GLN A 5 15.58 40.03 -45.54
N TRP A 6 16.11 40.53 -44.43
CA TRP A 6 16.63 39.89 -43.23
C TRP A 6 16.34 38.39 -43.06
N HIS A 7 17.39 37.61 -42.84
CA HIS A 7 17.31 36.29 -42.24
C HIS A 7 17.04 36.43 -40.73
N VAL A 8 15.82 36.13 -40.31
CA VAL A 8 15.47 35.95 -38.90
C VAL A 8 15.62 34.46 -38.59
N LEU A 9 16.68 34.11 -37.86
CA LEU A 9 16.84 32.80 -37.23
C LEU A 9 15.97 32.78 -35.96
N ILE A 10 14.82 32.12 -36.03
CA ILE A 10 14.01 31.80 -34.84
C ILE A 10 14.60 30.53 -34.21
N VAL A 11 15.33 30.68 -33.11
CA VAL A 11 15.68 29.57 -32.22
C VAL A 11 14.51 29.40 -31.25
N VAL A 12 13.66 28.40 -31.50
CA VAL A 12 12.64 27.97 -30.54
C VAL A 12 13.33 27.12 -29.47
N ALA A 13 13.56 27.70 -28.30
CA ALA A 13 14.00 26.94 -27.13
C ALA A 13 12.80 26.21 -26.51
N THR A 14 12.60 24.94 -26.86
CA THR A 14 11.72 24.04 -26.12
C THR A 14 12.37 23.70 -24.78
N LEU A 15 12.01 24.44 -23.72
CA LEU A 15 12.23 24.02 -22.34
C LEU A 15 11.32 22.82 -22.07
N ALA A 16 11.84 21.62 -22.29
CA ALA A 16 11.25 20.42 -21.71
C ALA A 16 11.44 20.52 -20.18
N CYS A 17 10.38 20.87 -19.46
CA CYS A 17 10.31 20.65 -18.03
C CYS A 17 10.35 19.15 -17.78
N PHE A 18 11.55 18.58 -17.62
CA PHE A 18 11.70 17.29 -16.98
C PHE A 18 11.30 17.48 -15.52
N SER A 19 10.03 17.23 -15.21
CA SER A 19 9.62 16.95 -13.84
C SER A 19 10.33 15.65 -13.45
N PHE A 20 11.51 15.78 -12.84
CA PHE A 20 12.04 14.69 -12.06
C PHE A 20 11.04 14.46 -10.94
N CYS A 21 10.33 13.32 -10.97
CA CYS A 21 9.59 12.82 -9.82
C CYS A 21 10.64 12.46 -8.76
N ILE A 22 11.08 13.45 -7.99
CA ILE A 22 11.85 13.21 -6.78
C ILE A 22 10.87 12.53 -5.83
N GLY A 23 11.22 11.34 -5.36
CA GLY A 23 10.37 10.63 -4.40
C GLY A 23 10.12 11.49 -3.17
N ASP A 24 8.89 11.44 -2.67
CA ASP A 24 8.48 12.19 -1.50
C ASP A 24 9.15 11.61 -0.24
N ASN A 25 9.59 12.50 0.64
CA ASN A 25 10.07 12.11 1.96
C ASN A 25 8.90 12.08 2.94
N ILE A 26 8.57 10.88 3.41
CA ILE A 26 7.54 10.67 4.43
C ILE A 26 8.19 10.36 5.77
N SER A 27 7.89 11.18 6.76
CA SER A 27 8.32 11.02 8.15
C SER A 27 7.19 11.40 9.10
N TYR A 28 7.44 11.41 10.40
CA TYR A 28 6.47 11.83 11.40
C TYR A 28 7.17 12.37 12.64
N ASP A 29 6.45 13.18 13.40
CA ASP A 29 6.83 13.57 14.75
C ASP A 29 5.66 13.35 15.72
N SER A 30 5.77 13.89 16.93
CA SER A 30 4.73 13.72 17.96
C SER A 30 3.38 14.36 17.61
N ASN A 31 3.30 15.20 16.57
CA ASN A 31 2.10 15.96 16.23
C ASN A 31 1.46 15.53 14.91
N ALA A 32 2.25 15.15 13.91
CA ALA A 32 1.73 14.87 12.58
C ALA A 32 2.65 14.00 11.72
N ILE A 33 2.07 13.47 10.63
CA ILE A 33 2.82 12.99 9.48
C ILE A 33 3.42 14.20 8.76
N ILE A 34 4.65 14.06 8.31
CA ILE A 34 5.41 15.06 7.58
C ILE A 34 5.61 14.55 6.16
N ILE A 35 5.06 15.26 5.18
CA ILE A 35 5.23 14.97 3.76
C ILE A 35 6.08 16.09 3.16
N ASN A 36 7.25 15.76 2.64
CA ASN A 36 8.20 16.72 2.05
C ASN A 36 8.55 17.90 2.98
N GLY A 37 8.70 17.63 4.27
CA GLY A 37 9.03 18.63 5.29
C GLY A 37 7.83 19.42 5.83
N GLU A 38 6.63 19.22 5.28
CA GLU A 38 5.40 19.87 5.76
C GLU A 38 4.56 18.92 6.62
N ARG A 39 4.19 19.36 7.83
CA ARG A 39 3.22 18.64 8.66
C ARG A 39 1.83 18.67 7.99
N ARG A 40 1.19 17.52 7.86
CA ARG A 40 -0.13 17.37 7.25
C ARG A 40 -1.07 16.61 8.18
N LEU A 41 -2.31 17.09 8.28
CA LEU A 41 -3.43 16.27 8.73
C LEU A 41 -3.96 15.54 7.51
N ILE A 42 -4.09 14.21 7.61
CA ILE A 42 -4.52 13.36 6.50
C ILE A 42 -5.94 12.86 6.80
N PHE A 43 -6.90 13.27 5.99
CA PHE A 43 -8.25 12.71 6.02
C PHE A 43 -8.30 11.51 5.08
N SER A 44 -8.45 10.32 5.67
CA SER A 44 -8.46 9.05 4.94
C SER A 44 -9.84 8.40 4.95
N GLY A 45 -10.21 7.72 3.86
CA GLY A 45 -11.41 6.90 3.77
C GLY A 45 -11.13 5.54 3.12
N SER A 46 -11.76 4.48 3.65
CA SER A 46 -11.50 3.11 3.18
C SER A 46 -12.31 2.74 1.94
N ILE A 47 -11.65 2.30 0.88
CA ILE A 47 -12.27 1.73 -0.32
C ILE A 47 -11.55 0.42 -0.67
N HIS A 48 -12.20 -0.71 -0.39
CA HIS A 48 -11.62 -2.03 -0.68
C HIS A 48 -11.83 -2.40 -2.15
N TYR A 49 -10.74 -2.43 -2.92
CA TYR A 49 -10.79 -2.70 -4.37
C TYR A 49 -11.61 -3.95 -4.75
N PRO A 50 -11.59 -5.10 -4.03
CA PRO A 50 -12.37 -6.28 -4.43
C PRO A 50 -13.85 -6.18 -4.10
N ARG A 51 -14.30 -5.16 -3.37
CA ARG A 51 -15.71 -4.93 -3.03
C ARG A 51 -16.44 -4.11 -4.10
N SER A 52 -15.76 -3.74 -5.18
CA SER A 52 -16.32 -3.04 -6.32
C SER A 52 -15.66 -3.52 -7.60
N THR A 53 -16.22 -3.18 -8.76
CA THR A 53 -15.62 -3.55 -10.05
C THR A 53 -14.56 -2.54 -10.45
N ASP A 54 -13.62 -2.95 -11.30
CA ASP A 54 -12.55 -2.07 -11.78
C ASP A 54 -13.07 -0.89 -12.62
N ALA A 55 -14.25 -1.03 -13.22
CA ALA A 55 -14.98 0.04 -13.89
C ALA A 55 -15.58 1.07 -12.91
N MET A 56 -15.87 0.70 -11.66
CA MET A 56 -16.42 1.60 -10.64
C MET A 56 -15.34 2.43 -9.93
N TRP A 57 -14.10 1.95 -9.87
CA TRP A 57 -13.03 2.59 -9.08
C TRP A 57 -12.83 4.07 -9.41
N PRO A 58 -12.75 4.51 -10.69
CA PRO A 58 -12.54 5.93 -10.99
C PRO A 58 -13.64 6.84 -10.39
N ASP A 59 -14.91 6.42 -10.48
CA ASP A 59 -16.04 7.18 -9.92
C ASP A 59 -16.02 7.21 -8.38
N LEU A 60 -15.71 6.08 -7.73
CA LEU A 60 -15.59 6.01 -6.27
C LEU A 60 -14.44 6.87 -5.75
N ILE A 61 -13.28 6.82 -6.40
CA ILE A 61 -12.09 7.60 -6.06
C ILE A 61 -12.36 9.10 -6.27
N GLN A 62 -13.02 9.47 -7.37
CA GLN A 62 -13.38 10.86 -7.63
C GLN A 62 -14.34 11.41 -6.58
N LYS A 63 -15.37 10.64 -6.20
CA LYS A 63 -16.29 11.02 -5.11
C LYS A 63 -15.58 11.19 -3.77
N ALA A 64 -14.61 10.33 -3.47
CA ALA A 64 -13.78 10.48 -2.28
C ALA A 64 -12.97 11.77 -2.30
N LYS A 65 -12.35 12.10 -3.44
CA LYS A 65 -11.63 13.37 -3.65
C LYS A 65 -12.55 14.58 -3.49
N ASP A 66 -13.70 14.57 -4.16
CA ASP A 66 -14.69 15.66 -4.10
C ASP A 66 -15.28 15.79 -2.68
N GLY A 67 -15.31 14.70 -1.93
CA GLY A 67 -15.67 14.66 -0.50
C GLY A 67 -14.60 15.21 0.44
N GLY A 68 -13.43 15.62 -0.08
CA GLY A 68 -12.35 16.25 0.70
C GLY A 68 -11.40 15.27 1.37
N LEU A 69 -11.34 14.00 0.92
CA LEU A 69 -10.31 13.07 1.39
C LEU A 69 -8.96 13.39 0.77
N ASP A 70 -7.89 13.20 1.54
CA ASP A 70 -6.50 13.29 1.09
C ASP A 70 -5.93 11.92 0.71
N ALA A 71 -6.48 10.85 1.30
CA ALA A 71 -5.99 9.49 1.13
C ALA A 71 -7.11 8.46 1.02
N ILE A 72 -6.83 7.40 0.27
CA ILE A 72 -7.63 6.18 0.26
C ILE A 72 -6.91 5.10 1.06
N GLU A 73 -7.66 4.43 1.93
CA GLU A 73 -7.18 3.27 2.67
C GLU A 73 -7.74 1.98 2.10
N THR A 74 -6.93 0.93 2.04
CA THR A 74 -7.44 -0.41 1.72
C THR A 74 -6.58 -1.51 2.33
N TYR A 75 -7.24 -2.61 2.67
CA TYR A 75 -6.57 -3.88 2.95
C TYR A 75 -6.04 -4.58 1.70
N ILE A 76 -5.11 -5.52 1.88
CA ILE A 76 -4.71 -6.51 0.88
C ILE A 76 -5.28 -7.89 1.24
N PHE A 77 -6.03 -8.51 0.32
CA PHE A 77 -6.81 -9.72 0.61
C PHE A 77 -6.06 -11.00 0.18
N TRP A 78 -5.30 -11.59 1.11
CA TRP A 78 -4.41 -12.73 0.82
C TRP A 78 -5.14 -13.93 0.23
N ASP A 79 -6.29 -14.32 0.79
CA ASP A 79 -7.12 -15.43 0.30
C ASP A 79 -7.47 -15.32 -1.19
N ARG A 80 -7.77 -14.10 -1.67
CA ARG A 80 -8.08 -13.85 -3.09
C ARG A 80 -6.83 -13.78 -3.95
N HIS A 81 -5.75 -13.22 -3.42
CA HIS A 81 -4.51 -13.12 -4.16
C HIS A 81 -3.73 -14.43 -4.25
N GLU A 82 -3.93 -15.38 -3.35
CA GLU A 82 -3.29 -16.70 -3.35
C GLU A 82 -4.31 -17.80 -3.08
N PRO A 83 -5.28 -18.05 -3.99
CA PRO A 83 -6.35 -19.04 -3.78
C PRO A 83 -5.82 -20.47 -3.64
N ARG A 84 -4.63 -20.74 -4.20
CA ARG A 84 -3.85 -21.96 -3.95
C ARG A 84 -2.42 -21.54 -3.62
N ARG A 85 -1.76 -22.27 -2.70
CA ARG A 85 -0.39 -21.97 -2.28
C ARG A 85 0.54 -21.80 -3.49
N ARG A 86 1.18 -20.64 -3.57
CA ARG A 86 2.07 -20.13 -4.63
C ARG A 86 1.44 -19.97 -6.02
N LYS A 87 0.12 -19.94 -6.12
CA LYS A 87 -0.61 -19.60 -7.34
C LYS A 87 -1.37 -18.31 -7.09
N TYR A 88 -0.92 -17.25 -7.74
CA TYR A 88 -1.41 -15.91 -7.45
C TYR A 88 -2.36 -15.37 -8.52
N ASP A 89 -3.31 -14.55 -8.08
CA ASP A 89 -4.21 -13.79 -8.96
C ASP A 89 -4.23 -12.31 -8.58
N PHE A 90 -3.90 -11.47 -9.57
CA PHE A 90 -3.93 -10.01 -9.50
C PHE A 90 -4.66 -9.42 -10.71
N SER A 91 -5.54 -10.20 -11.34
CA SER A 91 -6.30 -9.80 -12.53
C SER A 91 -7.64 -9.15 -12.17
N GLY A 92 -8.22 -8.41 -13.13
CA GLY A 92 -9.54 -7.80 -12.98
C GLY A 92 -9.66 -6.93 -11.72
N HIS A 93 -10.72 -7.14 -10.94
CA HIS A 93 -10.98 -6.42 -9.69
C HIS A 93 -10.01 -6.78 -8.55
N LEU A 94 -9.08 -7.71 -8.75
CA LEU A 94 -7.98 -8.01 -7.82
C LEU A 94 -6.68 -7.28 -8.22
N ASN A 95 -6.69 -6.45 -9.26
CA ASN A 95 -5.52 -5.68 -9.64
C ASN A 95 -5.36 -4.43 -8.74
N PHE A 96 -4.81 -4.63 -7.55
CA PHE A 96 -4.58 -3.54 -6.60
C PHE A 96 -3.52 -2.53 -7.09
N ILE A 97 -2.60 -2.94 -7.97
CA ILE A 97 -1.62 -2.03 -8.59
C ILE A 97 -2.35 -1.00 -9.46
N LYS A 98 -3.27 -1.44 -10.33
CA LYS A 98 -4.14 -0.57 -11.12
C LYS A 98 -4.97 0.34 -10.21
N PHE A 99 -5.51 -0.21 -9.12
CA PHE A 99 -6.27 0.59 -8.15
C PHE A 99 -5.41 1.72 -7.56
N PHE A 100 -4.18 1.44 -7.09
CA PHE A 100 -3.28 2.47 -6.56
C PHE A 100 -2.85 3.49 -7.60
N GLN A 101 -2.64 3.08 -8.85
CA GLN A 101 -2.36 4.01 -9.95
C GLN A 101 -3.54 4.96 -10.18
N LEU A 102 -4.79 4.48 -10.15
CA LEU A 102 -5.97 5.34 -10.25
C LEU A 102 -6.09 6.33 -9.07
N VAL A 103 -5.73 5.90 -7.85
CA VAL A 103 -5.68 6.79 -6.69
C VAL A 103 -4.61 7.87 -6.87
N GLN A 104 -3.43 7.49 -7.38
CA GLN A 104 -2.35 8.43 -7.72
C GLN A 104 -2.76 9.41 -8.82
N ASP A 105 -3.40 8.94 -9.89
CA ASP A 105 -3.88 9.78 -11.00
C ASP A 105 -4.92 10.80 -10.52
N ALA A 106 -5.74 10.42 -9.54
CA ALA A 106 -6.65 11.33 -8.86
C ALA A 106 -5.92 12.33 -7.93
N GLY A 107 -4.62 12.19 -7.68
CA GLY A 107 -3.84 13.05 -6.80
C GLY A 107 -4.11 12.81 -5.32
N LEU A 108 -4.56 11.59 -4.96
CA LEU A 108 -4.77 11.15 -3.59
C LEU A 108 -3.61 10.24 -3.14
N TYR A 109 -3.38 10.19 -1.84
CA TYR A 109 -2.44 9.23 -1.24
C TYR A 109 -3.09 7.88 -0.95
N VAL A 110 -2.27 6.89 -0.63
CA VAL A 110 -2.69 5.55 -0.23
C VAL A 110 -2.16 5.20 1.16
N VAL A 111 -3.05 4.69 2.01
CA VAL A 111 -2.72 3.95 3.22
C VAL A 111 -2.91 2.46 2.94
N MET A 112 -1.81 1.73 2.75
CA MET A 112 -1.85 0.33 2.33
C MET A 112 -1.81 -0.60 3.55
N ARG A 113 -2.93 -1.27 3.85
CA ARG A 113 -3.01 -2.18 5.00
C ARG A 113 -2.79 -3.62 4.58
N ILE A 114 -1.54 -4.08 4.60
CA ILE A 114 -1.20 -5.40 4.05
C ILE A 114 -1.83 -6.53 4.87
N GLY A 115 -1.87 -6.39 6.21
CA GLY A 115 -2.27 -7.46 7.12
C GLY A 115 -1.07 -8.41 7.40
N PRO A 116 -1.14 -9.71 7.06
CA PRO A 116 -2.08 -10.29 6.11
C PRO A 116 -3.34 -10.86 6.75
N TYR A 117 -3.44 -10.89 8.08
CA TYR A 117 -4.74 -10.89 8.74
C TYR A 117 -5.33 -9.47 8.63
N VAL A 118 -6.53 -9.37 8.09
CA VAL A 118 -7.19 -8.07 7.84
C VAL A 118 -8.50 -7.92 8.59
N CYS A 119 -9.04 -8.99 9.19
CA CYS A 119 -10.40 -9.04 9.73
C CYS A 119 -11.42 -8.64 8.65
N ALA A 120 -11.76 -7.34 8.59
CA ALA A 120 -12.48 -6.64 7.54
C ALA A 120 -13.87 -7.22 7.22
N GLU A 121 -14.48 -7.99 8.12
CA GLU A 121 -15.68 -8.79 7.82
C GLU A 121 -15.50 -9.58 6.52
N TRP A 122 -14.28 -10.09 6.33
CA TRP A 122 -13.86 -10.84 5.16
C TRP A 122 -13.76 -12.31 5.50
N ASN A 123 -13.96 -13.16 4.49
CA ASN A 123 -13.90 -14.60 4.67
C ASN A 123 -12.57 -15.01 5.33
N TYR A 124 -12.69 -15.71 6.45
CA TYR A 124 -11.57 -16.19 7.26
C TYR A 124 -10.52 -15.12 7.62
N GLY A 125 -10.97 -13.86 7.76
CA GLY A 125 -10.10 -12.72 8.12
C GLY A 125 -9.04 -12.38 7.06
N GLY A 126 -9.23 -12.84 5.81
CA GLY A 126 -8.28 -12.69 4.71
C GLY A 126 -7.29 -13.83 4.56
N PHE A 127 -7.26 -14.83 5.44
CA PHE A 127 -6.36 -15.96 5.30
C PHE A 127 -6.84 -16.93 4.21
N PRO A 128 -5.93 -17.42 3.34
CA PRO A 128 -6.26 -18.53 2.45
C PRO A 128 -6.56 -19.81 3.24
N LEU A 129 -7.60 -20.55 2.85
CA LEU A 129 -7.98 -21.78 3.57
C LEU A 129 -6.87 -22.85 3.57
N TRP A 130 -6.04 -22.91 2.52
CA TRP A 130 -4.92 -23.86 2.47
C TRP A 130 -3.90 -23.63 3.59
N LEU A 131 -3.79 -22.42 4.14
CA LEU A 131 -2.89 -22.09 5.25
C LEU A 131 -3.30 -22.83 6.52
N HIS A 132 -4.62 -22.91 6.78
CA HIS A 132 -5.18 -23.63 7.93
C HIS A 132 -4.84 -25.13 7.91
N ASN A 133 -4.70 -25.71 6.72
CA ASN A 133 -4.44 -27.14 6.56
C ASN A 133 -2.94 -27.48 6.56
N MET A 134 -2.06 -26.51 6.80
CA MET A 134 -0.63 -26.78 6.88
C MET A 134 -0.30 -27.52 8.19
N PRO A 135 0.56 -28.54 8.16
CA PRO A 135 1.02 -29.21 9.38
C PRO A 135 1.59 -28.21 10.39
N GLU A 136 1.24 -28.39 11.67
CA GLU A 136 1.77 -27.60 12.80
C GLU A 136 1.44 -26.10 12.75
N ILE A 137 0.51 -25.67 11.90
CA ILE A 137 0.14 -24.27 11.80
C ILE A 137 -0.55 -23.77 13.08
N GLN A 138 -0.08 -22.63 13.57
CA GLN A 138 -0.79 -21.82 14.54
C GLN A 138 -0.77 -20.38 14.02
N LEU A 139 -1.95 -19.83 13.78
CA LEU A 139 -2.09 -18.52 13.16
C LEU A 139 -1.87 -17.41 14.18
N ARG A 140 -1.31 -16.29 13.73
CA ARG A 140 -1.15 -15.06 14.51
C ARG A 140 -0.43 -15.28 15.85
N THR A 141 0.61 -16.09 15.85
CA THR A 141 1.48 -16.33 17.00
C THR A 141 2.89 -16.64 16.55
N ASP A 142 3.81 -16.87 17.49
CA ASP A 142 5.21 -17.18 17.20
C ASP A 142 5.37 -18.63 16.72
N ASN A 143 4.87 -18.88 15.51
CA ASN A 143 4.88 -20.16 14.83
C ASN A 143 5.65 -20.03 13.51
N GLN A 144 6.71 -20.82 13.32
CA GLN A 144 7.61 -20.64 12.18
C GLN A 144 6.92 -20.89 10.83
N VAL A 145 5.98 -21.83 10.77
CA VAL A 145 5.22 -22.13 9.54
C VAL A 145 4.41 -20.90 9.14
N TYR A 146 3.66 -20.33 10.08
CA TYR A 146 2.87 -19.13 9.86
C TYR A 146 3.74 -17.91 9.49
N LYS A 147 4.81 -17.66 10.25
CA LYS A 147 5.75 -16.55 10.00
C LYS A 147 6.36 -16.62 8.59
N ASN A 148 6.78 -17.81 8.14
CA ASN A 148 7.35 -18.01 6.81
C ASN A 148 6.33 -17.69 5.69
N GLU A 149 5.08 -18.13 5.86
CA GLU A 149 4.01 -17.88 4.88
C GLU A 149 3.62 -16.39 4.85
N MET A 150 3.44 -15.78 6.03
CA MET A 150 3.18 -14.35 6.17
C MET A 150 4.30 -13.52 5.55
N GLN A 151 5.56 -13.80 5.87
CA GLN A 151 6.71 -13.09 5.30
C GLN A 151 6.75 -13.25 3.78
N THR A 152 6.49 -14.45 3.26
CA THR A 152 6.48 -14.70 1.80
C THR A 152 5.44 -13.82 1.11
N PHE A 153 4.22 -13.79 1.62
CA PHE A 153 3.15 -13.00 1.03
C PHE A 153 3.40 -11.49 1.16
N THR A 154 3.74 -11.01 2.36
CA THR A 154 4.05 -9.59 2.60
C THR A 154 5.20 -9.11 1.72
N THR A 155 6.29 -9.89 1.63
CA THR A 155 7.44 -9.57 0.77
C THR A 155 7.03 -9.50 -0.70
N LYS A 156 6.16 -10.40 -1.16
CA LYS A 156 5.64 -10.38 -2.53
C LYS A 156 4.87 -9.10 -2.83
N ILE A 157 3.93 -8.71 -1.96
CA ILE A 157 3.13 -7.49 -2.13
C ILE A 157 4.04 -6.25 -2.14
N VAL A 158 4.96 -6.15 -1.18
CA VAL A 158 5.94 -5.04 -1.14
C VAL A 158 6.79 -4.99 -2.40
N ASN A 159 7.31 -6.12 -2.88
CA ASN A 159 8.12 -6.15 -4.09
C ASN A 159 7.32 -5.73 -5.33
N MET A 160 6.05 -6.11 -5.43
CA MET A 160 5.17 -5.64 -6.51
C MET A 160 4.97 -4.13 -6.46
N CYS A 161 4.73 -3.56 -5.27
CA CYS A 161 4.64 -2.10 -5.10
C CYS A 161 5.95 -1.40 -5.46
N LYS A 162 7.10 -1.95 -5.05
CA LYS A 162 8.42 -1.40 -5.39
C LYS A 162 8.69 -1.39 -6.89
N GLN A 163 8.39 -2.51 -7.57
CA GLN A 163 8.56 -2.64 -9.01
C GLN A 163 7.65 -1.68 -9.79
N ALA A 164 6.48 -1.37 -9.25
CA ALA A 164 5.55 -0.41 -9.81
C ALA A 164 5.80 1.05 -9.34
N ASN A 165 6.86 1.31 -8.56
CA ASN A 165 7.19 2.62 -7.98
C ASN A 165 6.04 3.26 -7.19
N LEU A 166 5.29 2.47 -6.42
CA LEU A 166 4.09 2.95 -5.73
C LEU A 166 4.34 3.53 -4.34
N PHE A 167 5.52 3.32 -3.75
CA PHE A 167 5.86 4.00 -2.50
C PHE A 167 6.16 5.47 -2.74
N ALA A 168 5.74 6.34 -1.82
CA ALA A 168 5.99 7.78 -1.92
C ALA A 168 7.47 8.12 -2.07
N SER A 169 8.35 7.37 -1.39
CA SER A 169 9.81 7.42 -1.57
C SER A 169 10.31 7.16 -3.00
N GLN A 170 9.48 6.60 -3.88
CA GLN A 170 9.71 6.36 -5.30
C GLN A 170 8.86 7.25 -6.21
N GLY A 171 8.12 8.21 -5.64
CA GLY A 171 7.18 9.09 -6.34
C GLY A 171 5.77 8.51 -6.50
N GLY A 172 5.44 7.43 -5.79
CA GLY A 172 4.11 6.80 -5.79
C GLY A 172 3.16 7.32 -4.72
N PRO A 173 1.91 6.81 -4.65
CA PRO A 173 0.91 7.36 -3.73
C PRO A 173 0.99 6.79 -2.31
N ILE A 174 1.70 5.68 -2.06
CA ILE A 174 1.67 4.99 -0.76
C ILE A 174 2.50 5.75 0.26
N ILE A 175 1.85 6.36 1.25
CA ILE A 175 2.49 7.14 2.32
C ILE A 175 2.58 6.38 3.65
N LEU A 176 1.76 5.35 3.85
CA LEU A 176 1.78 4.50 5.04
C LEU A 176 1.51 3.06 4.66
N ALA A 177 2.12 2.13 5.38
CA ALA A 177 1.79 0.71 5.29
C ALA A 177 1.45 0.12 6.66
N GLN A 178 0.46 -0.77 6.74
CA GLN A 178 0.14 -1.49 7.98
C GLN A 178 0.57 -2.95 7.90
N ILE A 179 1.17 -3.43 8.99
CA ILE A 179 1.39 -4.86 9.25
C ILE A 179 0.52 -5.32 10.41
N GLU A 180 0.01 -6.55 10.33
CA GLU A 180 -1.03 -7.11 11.23
C GLU A 180 -2.32 -6.27 11.25
N ASN A 181 -3.31 -6.69 12.05
CA ASN A 181 -4.53 -5.94 12.30
C ASN A 181 -5.12 -6.25 13.68
N GLU A 182 -5.26 -5.22 14.53
CA GLU A 182 -5.91 -5.30 15.85
C GLU A 182 -5.33 -6.42 16.74
N TYR A 183 -4.02 -6.65 16.63
CA TYR A 183 -3.38 -7.76 17.33
C TYR A 183 -3.38 -7.54 18.85
N GLY A 184 -3.41 -6.29 19.31
CA GLY A 184 -3.49 -5.95 20.73
C GLY A 184 -4.68 -6.62 21.42
N ASN A 185 -5.82 -6.75 20.73
CA ASN A 185 -7.04 -7.37 21.25
C ASN A 185 -6.94 -8.89 21.44
N VAL A 186 -6.02 -9.56 20.74
CA VAL A 186 -5.89 -11.02 20.75
C VAL A 186 -4.54 -11.51 21.29
N MET A 187 -3.64 -10.60 21.66
CA MET A 187 -2.29 -10.95 22.10
C MET A 187 -2.27 -11.68 23.46
N THR A 188 -3.15 -11.30 24.40
CA THR A 188 -3.10 -11.76 25.79
C THR A 188 -3.13 -13.29 25.94
N PRO A 189 -4.02 -14.05 25.28
CA PRO A 189 -4.04 -15.52 25.37
C PRO A 189 -2.75 -16.20 24.88
N TYR A 190 -1.96 -15.57 24.01
CA TYR A 190 -0.69 -16.12 23.50
C TYR A 190 0.50 -15.86 24.44
N GLY A 191 0.33 -15.08 25.51
CA GLY A 191 1.38 -14.78 26.48
C GLY A 191 2.67 -14.24 25.83
N ASN A 192 3.81 -14.85 26.17
CA ASN A 192 5.11 -14.43 25.62
C ASN A 192 5.22 -14.68 24.11
N ALA A 193 4.62 -15.73 23.58
CA ALA A 193 4.63 -16.00 22.14
C ALA A 193 3.95 -14.87 21.36
N GLY A 194 2.91 -14.27 21.92
CA GLY A 194 2.25 -13.12 21.30
C GLY A 194 3.16 -11.88 21.23
N LYS A 195 3.96 -11.63 22.26
CA LYS A 195 4.94 -10.52 22.29
C LYS A 195 6.09 -10.78 21.32
N THR A 196 6.62 -12.00 21.26
CA THR A 196 7.66 -12.36 20.30
C THR A 196 7.18 -12.20 18.87
N TYR A 197 5.95 -12.66 18.60
CA TYR A 197 5.33 -12.53 17.29
C TYR A 197 5.15 -11.08 16.85
N ILE A 198 4.64 -10.21 17.72
CA ILE A 198 4.39 -8.81 17.32
C ILE A 198 5.68 -8.03 17.08
N ASN A 199 6.72 -8.29 17.91
CA ASN A 199 8.06 -7.75 17.69
C ASN A 199 8.65 -8.25 16.37
N TRP A 200 8.48 -9.54 16.08
CA TRP A 200 8.89 -10.12 14.80
C TRP A 200 8.15 -9.48 13.61
N CYS A 201 6.84 -9.21 13.72
CA CYS A 201 6.08 -8.55 12.67
C CYS A 201 6.65 -7.16 12.35
N ALA A 202 6.93 -6.37 13.39
CA ALA A 202 7.52 -5.03 13.24
C ALA A 202 8.90 -5.12 12.58
N GLN A 203 9.79 -5.97 13.09
CA GLN A 203 11.14 -6.16 12.53
C GLN A 203 11.11 -6.66 11.08
N MET A 204 10.21 -7.61 10.78
CA MET A 204 10.04 -8.14 9.42
C MET A 204 9.57 -7.03 8.47
N ALA A 205 8.57 -6.24 8.87
CA ALA A 205 8.06 -5.13 8.08
C ALA A 205 9.13 -4.04 7.84
N GLU A 206 9.84 -3.62 8.89
CA GLU A 206 10.94 -2.65 8.79
C GLU A 206 12.07 -3.15 7.88
N SER A 207 12.42 -4.43 7.96
CA SER A 207 13.47 -5.04 7.12
C SER A 207 13.18 -4.97 5.61
N LEU A 208 11.91 -4.80 5.24
CA LEU A 208 11.51 -4.65 3.84
C LEU A 208 11.88 -3.28 3.27
N ASN A 209 12.28 -2.30 4.09
CA ASN A 209 12.82 -1.00 3.66
C ASN A 209 11.97 -0.35 2.55
N ILE A 210 10.72 -0.01 2.89
CA ILE A 210 9.76 0.57 1.93
C ILE A 210 9.86 2.10 1.79
N GLY A 211 10.70 2.74 2.62
CA GLY A 211 10.94 4.19 2.57
C GLY A 211 9.77 5.05 3.04
N VAL A 212 8.74 4.46 3.65
CA VAL A 212 7.62 5.15 4.30
C VAL A 212 7.31 4.48 5.65
N PRO A 213 6.65 5.18 6.60
CA PRO A 213 6.37 4.62 7.92
C PRO A 213 5.45 3.38 7.88
N TRP A 214 5.71 2.47 8.81
CA TRP A 214 4.81 1.38 9.14
C TRP A 214 3.91 1.74 10.32
N ILE A 215 2.67 1.27 10.29
CA ILE A 215 1.70 1.41 11.38
C ILE A 215 1.16 0.04 11.80
N MET A 216 0.59 -0.04 13.01
CA MET A 216 -0.17 -1.19 13.51
C MET A 216 -1.37 -0.63 14.28
N CYS A 217 -2.58 -1.09 13.96
CA CYS A 217 -3.78 -0.67 14.67
C CYS A 217 -4.02 -1.52 15.91
N GLN A 218 -4.64 -0.90 16.93
CA GLN A 218 -4.98 -1.54 18.20
C GLN A 218 -6.30 -2.29 18.11
#